data_AF-A0A398AXP3-F1
#
_entry.id   AF-A0A398AXP3-F1
#
_cell.length_a   1.000
_cell.length_b   1.000
_cell.length_c   1.000
_cell.angle_alpha   90.00
_cell.angle_beta   90.00
_cell.angle_gamma   90.00
#
_symmetry.space_group_name_H-M   'P 1'
#
loop_
_entity.id
_entity.type
_entity.pdbx_description
1 polymer ?
#
loop_
_entity_poly.entity_id
_entity_poly.type
_entity_poly.pdbx_seq_one_letter_code
_entity_poly.pdbx_strand_id
1 'polypeptide(L)' 'MSADDFDSTQHLHLGYYEDHFDLEATAYKLQGDDKGVVFWENKQQRFPSI' A
#
# COMPACT_ATOMS: atom_id res chain seq x y z
N MET A 1 13.88 1.63 -7.92
CA MET A 1 13.74 0.93 -6.64
C MET A 1 13.53 -0.53 -6.94
N SER A 2 14.23 -1.40 -6.24
CA SER A 2 14.12 -2.85 -6.31
C SER A 2 13.26 -3.37 -5.15
N ALA A 3 12.77 -4.60 -5.22
CA ALA A 3 12.01 -5.21 -4.13
C ALA A 3 12.89 -5.40 -2.87
N ASP A 4 14.21 -5.54 -3.05
CA ASP A 4 15.18 -5.68 -1.97
C ASP A 4 15.39 -4.38 -1.18
N ASP A 5 14.88 -3.24 -1.67
CA ASP A 5 14.99 -1.94 -0.99
C ASP A 5 14.05 -1.85 0.23
N PHE A 6 13.12 -2.79 0.40
CA PHE A 6 12.06 -2.75 1.41
C PHE A 6 12.20 -3.84 2.46
N ASP A 7 11.85 -3.51 3.70
CA ASP A 7 11.64 -4.50 4.75
C ASP A 7 10.36 -5.30 4.45
N SER A 8 10.53 -6.54 4.00
CA SER A 8 9.43 -7.43 3.65
C SER A 8 8.52 -7.79 4.83
N THR A 9 8.97 -7.56 6.06
CA THR A 9 8.20 -7.83 7.29
C THR A 9 7.39 -6.63 7.77
N GLN A 10 7.66 -5.43 7.25
CA GLN A 10 7.03 -4.19 7.70
C GLN A 10 6.37 -3.44 6.56
N HIS A 11 5.08 -3.69 6.40
CA HIS A 11 4.21 -2.96 5.49
C HIS A 11 2.88 -2.62 6.17
N LEU A 12 2.27 -1.50 5.77
CA LEU A 12 0.97 -1.05 6.25
C LEU A 12 0.03 -0.92 5.06
N HIS A 13 -1.11 -1.62 5.12
CA HIS A 13 -2.21 -1.45 4.18
C HIS A 13 -3.29 -0.55 4.79
N LEU A 14 -3.66 0.50 4.08
CA LEU A 14 -4.76 1.41 4.41
C LEU A 14 -5.79 1.37 3.29
N GLY A 15 -7.02 1.00 3.65
CA GLY A 15 -8.19 1.06 2.79
C GLY A 15 -9.25 1.98 3.39
N TYR A 16 -9.83 2.84 2.58
CA TYR A 16 -10.95 3.69 2.95
C TYR A 16 -12.02 3.64 1.86
N TYR A 17 -13.27 3.48 2.28
CA TYR A 17 -14.42 3.50 1.39
C TYR A 17 -15.54 4.34 2.01
N GLU A 18 -15.96 5.38 1.31
CA GLU A 18 -17.12 6.20 1.67
C GLU A 18 -17.73 6.81 0.41
N ASP A 19 -19.05 6.89 0.32
CA ASP A 19 -19.76 7.61 -0.76
C ASP A 19 -19.30 7.28 -2.19
N HIS A 20 -19.04 5.99 -2.47
CA HIS A 20 -18.53 5.49 -3.76
C HIS A 20 -17.11 5.97 -4.12
N PHE A 21 -16.38 6.50 -3.14
CA PHE A 21 -14.96 6.82 -3.25
C PHE A 21 -14.14 5.75 -2.52
N ASP A 22 -13.23 5.16 -3.27
CA ASP A 22 -12.27 4.18 -2.78
C ASP A 22 -10.87 4.80 -2.73
N LEU A 23 -10.19 4.63 -1.60
CA LEU A 23 -8.80 4.99 -1.42
C LEU A 23 -8.01 3.79 -0.89
N GLU A 24 -7.00 3.39 -1.64
CA GLU A 24 -6.07 2.33 -1.25
C GLU A 24 -4.64 2.85 -1.26
N ALA A 25 -3.94 2.61 -0.17
CA ALA A 25 -2.53 2.92 -0.04
C ALA A 25 -1.78 1.80 0.67
N THR A 26 -0.57 1.54 0.21
CA THR A 26 0.37 0.64 0.90
C THR A 26 1.65 1.39 1.21
N ALA A 27 2.05 1.38 2.47
CA ALA A 27 3.34 1.94 2.90
C ALA A 27 4.33 0.82 3.20
N TYR A 28 5.57 0.96 2.73
CA TYR A 28 6.66 0.04 3.00
C TYR A 28 7.81 0.74 3.73
N LYS A 29 8.40 0.08 4.72
CA LYS A 29 9.63 0.55 5.36
C LYS A 29 10.83 0.24 4.47
N LEU A 30 11.78 1.16 4.37
CA LEU A 30 13.04 0.92 3.66
C LEU A 30 13.99 0.10 4.53
N GLN A 31 14.72 -0.83 3.92
CA GLN A 31 15.66 -1.67 4.66
C GLN A 31 16.81 -0.83 5.23
N GLY A 32 17.07 -0.98 6.53
CA GLY A 32 18.19 -0.29 7.21
C GLY A 32 18.01 1.23 7.40
N ASP A 33 16.84 1.79 7.10
CA ASP A 33 16.48 3.19 7.34
C ASP A 33 15.19 3.27 8.17
N ASP A 34 14.97 4.37 8.88
CA ASP A 34 13.71 4.63 9.58
C ASP A 34 12.68 5.37 8.70
N LYS A 35 12.95 5.43 7.40
CA LYS A 35 12.07 6.02 6.38
C LYS A 35 11.22 4.96 5.70
N GLY A 36 10.14 5.41 5.05
CA GLY A 36 9.27 4.57 4.25
C GLY A 36 8.76 5.26 2.99
N VAL A 37 8.13 4.49 2.11
CA VAL A 37 7.52 4.96 0.86
C VAL A 37 6.06 4.55 0.83
N VAL A 38 5.19 5.48 0.40
CA VAL A 38 3.75 5.24 0.25
C VAL A 38 3.41 5.10 -1.22
N PHE A 39 2.77 4.00 -1.57
CA PHE A 39 2.20 3.73 -2.88
C PHE A 39 0.71 3.92 -2.83
N TRP A 40 0.20 4.81 -3.68
CA TRP A 40 -1.23 4.98 -3.92
C TRP A 40 -1.61 4.05 -5.08
N GLU A 41 -2.46 3.07 -4.79
CA GLU A 41 -2.98 2.15 -5.81
C GLU A 41 -3.97 2.96 -6.69
N ASN A 42 -3.51 3.45 -7.84
CA ASN A 42 -4.36 4.24 -8.75
C ASN A 42 -5.32 3.35 -9.58
N LYS A 43 -5.29 2.02 -9.42
CA LYS A 43 -6.15 1.07 -10.15
C LYS A 43 -6.61 -0.06 -9.24
N GLN A 44 -7.74 0.14 -8.59
CA GLN A 44 -8.44 -0.92 -7.86
C GLN A 44 -9.03 -1.95 -8.83
N GLN A 45 -8.80 -3.23 -8.56
CA GLN A 45 -9.46 -4.33 -9.25
C GLN A 45 -10.71 -4.70 -8.45
N ARG A 46 -11.89 -4.33 -8.94
CA ARG A 46 -13.18 -4.68 -8.31
C ARG A 46 -13.27 -6.20 -8.17
N PHE A 47 -13.24 -6.72 -6.94
CA PHE A 47 -13.60 -8.10 -6.67
C PHE A 47 -15.14 -8.23 -6.65
N PRO A 48 -15.73 -9.25 -7.29
CA PRO A 48 -17.15 -9.50 -7.18
C PRO A 48 -17.50 -9.83 -5.72
N SER A 49 -18.60 -9.26 -5.22
CA SER A 49 -19.14 -9.58 -3.90
C SER A 49 -19.40 -11.09 -3.80
N ILE A 50 -18.95 -11.69 -2.69
CA ILE A 50 -19.22 -13.09 -2.32
C ILE A 50 -20.70 -13.27 -1.99
#